data_AF-A0A7S2D5R8-F1
#
_entry.id   AF-A0A7S2D5R8-F1
#
_cell.length_a   1.000
_cell.length_b   1.000
_cell.length_c   1.000
_cell.angle_alpha   90.00
_cell.angle_beta   90.00
_cell.angle_gamma   90.00
#
_symmetry.space_group_name_H-M   'P 1'
#
loop_
_entity.id
_entity.type
_entity.pdbx_description
1 polymer ?
#
loop_
_entity_poly.entity_id
_entity_poly.type
_entity_poly.pdbx_seq_one_letter_code
_entity_poly.pdbx_strand_id
1 'polypeptide(L)'
;GKSRQAAVAEQPSEPGWHSIARLYWNATFCLQPPGDAVSRKAIVDALLLGCIPVLFHQGQAKQWPWHWGKWQRDSSVLLDMNQIASRNLDPIRTLAAIPASRVRHMQA
;
A
#
# COMPACT_ATOMS: atom_id res chain seq x y z
N GLY A 1 -54.37 8.63 -11.04
CA GLY A 1 -53.08 7.91 -10.97
C GLY A 1 -51.97 8.82 -11.47
N LYS A 2 -51.05 9.22 -10.60
CA LYS A 2 -49.79 9.86 -10.99
C LYS A 2 -48.70 9.11 -10.25
N SER A 3 -48.04 8.21 -10.97
CA SER A 3 -46.93 7.41 -10.49
C SER A 3 -45.83 8.35 -10.02
N ARG A 4 -45.50 8.30 -8.73
CA ARG A 4 -44.32 8.96 -8.19
C ARG A 4 -43.11 8.21 -8.74
N GLN A 5 -42.39 8.81 -9.69
CA GLN A 5 -41.05 8.36 -10.03
C GLN A 5 -40.20 8.56 -8.78
N ALA A 6 -39.77 7.48 -8.14
CA ALA A 6 -38.78 7.56 -7.09
C ALA A 6 -37.47 8.05 -7.71
N ALA A 7 -36.87 9.09 -7.13
CA ALA A 7 -35.52 9.51 -7.47
C ALA A 7 -34.59 8.32 -7.19
N VAL A 8 -33.95 7.81 -8.24
CA VAL A 8 -32.86 6.85 -8.09
C VAL A 8 -31.71 7.63 -7.45
N ALA A 9 -31.37 7.27 -6.21
CA ALA A 9 -30.18 7.81 -5.55
C ALA A 9 -28.96 7.44 -6.40
N GLU A 10 -28.23 8.45 -6.87
CA GLU A 10 -26.99 8.28 -7.61
C GLU A 10 -25.97 7.59 -6.68
N GLN A 11 -25.75 6.30 -6.91
CA GLN A 11 -24.71 5.53 -6.23
C GLN A 11 -23.36 6.13 -6.68
N PRO A 12 -22.41 6.42 -5.76
CA PRO A 12 -21.07 6.83 -6.16
C PRO A 12 -20.52 5.76 -7.10
N SER A 13 -20.17 6.13 -8.32
CA SER A 13 -19.55 5.20 -9.25
C SER A 13 -18.26 4.66 -8.64
N GLU A 14 -18.06 3.35 -8.71
CA GLU A 14 -16.82 2.71 -8.25
C GLU A 14 -15.61 3.44 -8.88
N PRO A 15 -14.58 3.79 -8.08
CA PRO A 15 -13.44 4.50 -8.58
C PRO A 15 -12.76 3.70 -9.70
N GLY A 16 -12.83 4.22 -10.92
CA GLY A 16 -12.13 3.64 -12.06
C GLY A 16 -10.62 3.59 -11.78
N TRP A 17 -9.92 2.64 -12.42
CA TRP A 17 -8.50 2.37 -12.13
C TRP A 17 -7.61 3.62 -12.15
N HIS A 18 -7.91 4.60 -13.01
CA HIS A 18 -7.18 5.87 -13.10
C HIS A 18 -7.16 6.65 -11.77
N SER A 19 -8.27 6.63 -11.04
CA SER A 19 -8.38 7.32 -9.75
C SER A 19 -7.55 6.61 -8.68
N ILE A 20 -7.56 5.28 -8.67
CA ILE A 20 -6.73 4.46 -7.77
C ILE A 20 -5.24 4.64 -8.09
N ALA A 21 -4.86 4.58 -9.36
CA ALA A 21 -3.48 4.78 -9.79
C ALA A 21 -2.93 6.16 -9.38
N ARG A 22 -3.77 7.21 -9.45
CA ARG A 22 -3.39 8.55 -8.94
C ARG A 22 -3.15 8.56 -7.43
N LEU A 23 -3.86 7.77 -6.64
CA LEU A 23 -3.62 7.67 -5.21
C LEU A 23 -2.24 7.06 -4.93
N TYR A 24 -1.88 5.99 -5.63
CA TYR A 24 -0.54 5.41 -5.51
C TYR A 24 0.55 6.40 -5.95
N TRP A 25 0.38 7.02 -7.14
CA TRP A 25 1.37 7.94 -7.70
C TRP A 25 1.68 9.14 -6.79
N ASN A 26 0.66 9.64 -6.08
CA ASN A 26 0.79 10.80 -5.19
C ASN A 26 1.22 10.42 -3.76
N ALA A 27 1.26 9.14 -3.41
CA ALA A 27 1.62 8.67 -2.08
C ALA A 27 3.10 8.29 -1.99
N THR A 28 3.73 8.60 -0.87
CA THR A 28 5.11 8.15 -0.59
C THR A 28 5.14 6.72 -0.07
N PHE A 29 4.24 6.37 0.84
CA PHE A 29 4.16 5.06 1.48
C PHE A 29 2.77 4.47 1.31
N CYS A 30 2.71 3.19 0.91
CA CYS A 30 1.46 2.45 0.75
C CYS A 30 1.45 1.29 1.74
N LEU A 31 0.55 1.33 2.72
CA LEU A 31 0.40 0.28 3.72
C LEU A 31 -0.21 -0.97 3.08
N GLN A 32 0.49 -2.10 3.18
CA GLN A 32 0.08 -3.38 2.58
C GLN A 32 -0.04 -4.47 3.66
N PRO A 33 -1.00 -4.37 4.59
CA PRO A 33 -1.21 -5.42 5.58
C PRO A 33 -1.62 -6.74 4.91
N PRO A 34 -1.18 -7.90 5.43
CA PRO A 34 -1.72 -9.18 5.01
C PRO A 34 -3.18 -9.31 5.45
N GLY A 35 -3.90 -10.24 4.82
CA GLY A 35 -5.14 -10.79 5.38
C GLY A 35 -5.04 -12.30 5.32
N ASP A 36 -5.99 -12.98 4.67
CA ASP A 36 -5.97 -14.46 4.57
C ASP A 36 -4.69 -15.02 3.92
N ALA A 37 -4.04 -14.24 3.06
CA ALA A 37 -2.78 -14.57 2.42
C ALA A 37 -1.76 -13.43 2.57
N VAL A 38 -0.48 -13.80 2.47
CA VAL A 38 0.65 -12.86 2.42
C VAL A 38 0.80 -12.18 1.06
N SER A 39 0.11 -12.67 0.02
CA SER A 39 0.11 -12.03 -1.30
C SER A 39 -0.98 -10.97 -1.41
N ARG A 40 -0.65 -9.85 -2.07
CA ARG A 40 -1.55 -8.73 -2.38
C ARG A 40 -1.12 -8.10 -3.70
N LYS A 41 -2.01 -8.03 -4.69
CA LYS A 41 -1.75 -7.35 -5.97
C LYS A 41 -1.34 -5.88 -5.77
N ALA A 42 -1.92 -5.23 -4.76
CA ALA A 42 -1.62 -3.86 -4.36
C ALA A 42 -0.13 -3.60 -4.02
N ILE A 43 0.64 -4.62 -3.58
CA ILE A 43 2.08 -4.48 -3.37
C ILE A 43 2.79 -4.17 -4.70
N VAL A 44 2.39 -4.84 -5.77
CA VAL A 44 2.98 -4.64 -7.10
C VAL A 44 2.53 -3.30 -7.67
N ASP A 45 1.25 -2.94 -7.49
CA ASP A 45 0.74 -1.63 -7.94
C ASP A 45 1.48 -0.46 -7.24
N ALA A 46 1.80 -0.61 -5.94
CA ALA A 46 2.62 0.34 -5.20
C ALA A 46 4.03 0.48 -5.79
N LEU A 47 4.73 -0.63 -6.01
CA LEU A 47 6.08 -0.62 -6.59
C LEU A 47 6.10 0.04 -7.99
N LEU A 48 5.16 -0.33 -8.87
CA LEU A 48 5.12 0.16 -10.25
C LEU A 48 4.81 1.66 -10.35
N LEU A 49 4.10 2.22 -9.37
CA LEU A 49 3.68 3.62 -9.35
C LEU A 49 4.55 4.47 -8.41
N GLY A 50 5.66 3.93 -7.92
CA GLY A 50 6.61 4.66 -7.07
C GLY A 50 6.13 4.90 -5.63
N CYS A 51 5.07 4.22 -5.19
CA CYS A 51 4.65 4.23 -3.80
C CYS A 51 5.40 3.13 -3.04
N ILE A 52 6.14 3.47 -1.98
CA ILE A 52 6.94 2.50 -1.25
C ILE A 52 6.00 1.55 -0.47
N PRO A 53 5.97 0.24 -0.78
CA PRO A 53 5.15 -0.69 -0.03
C PRO A 53 5.68 -0.84 1.39
N VAL A 54 4.78 -0.65 2.36
CA VAL A 54 5.02 -0.95 3.77
C VAL A 54 4.39 -2.30 4.07
N LEU A 55 5.24 -3.29 4.24
CA LEU A 55 4.88 -4.68 4.51
C LEU A 55 4.76 -4.89 6.02
N PHE A 56 3.90 -5.83 6.41
CA PHE A 56 3.60 -6.11 7.81
C PHE A 56 3.93 -7.55 8.24
N HIS A 57 4.40 -8.37 7.29
CA HIS A 57 4.75 -9.76 7.54
C HIS A 57 5.94 -10.18 6.66
N GLN A 58 6.90 -10.90 7.24
CA GLN A 58 8.12 -11.38 6.59
C GLN A 58 7.83 -12.22 5.33
N GLY A 59 6.70 -12.93 5.30
CA GLY A 59 6.25 -13.69 4.13
C GLY A 59 5.96 -12.83 2.90
N GLN A 60 5.53 -11.58 3.09
CA GLN A 60 5.28 -10.64 1.99
C GLN A 60 6.59 -10.23 1.31
N ALA A 61 7.64 -10.00 2.13
CA ALA A 61 9.00 -9.64 1.67
C ALA A 61 9.68 -10.78 0.88
N LYS A 62 9.19 -12.01 1.01
CA LYS A 62 9.71 -13.20 0.32
C LYS A 62 8.93 -13.54 -0.96
N GLN A 63 7.90 -12.76 -1.28
CA GLN A 63 7.13 -12.99 -2.50
C GLN A 63 7.95 -12.59 -3.74
N TRP A 64 7.76 -13.34 -4.82
CA TRP A 64 8.40 -13.10 -6.12
C TRP A 64 9.93 -13.02 -6.10
N PRO A 65 10.66 -14.04 -5.61
CA PRO A 65 12.12 -13.98 -5.46
C PRO A 65 12.88 -13.69 -6.77
N TRP A 66 12.35 -14.12 -7.91
CA TRP A 66 12.95 -13.87 -9.22
C TRP A 66 12.81 -12.42 -9.72
N HIS A 67 11.76 -11.71 -9.28
CA HIS A 67 11.44 -10.35 -9.72
C HIS A 67 11.80 -9.30 -8.66
N TRP A 68 11.57 -9.61 -7.39
CA TRP A 68 11.85 -8.72 -6.26
C TRP A 68 13.22 -8.97 -5.62
N GLY A 69 13.68 -10.23 -5.63
CA GLY A 69 15.02 -10.65 -5.25
C GLY A 69 15.63 -9.88 -4.06
N LYS A 70 16.85 -9.37 -4.26
CA LYS A 70 17.58 -8.62 -3.24
C LYS A 70 17.12 -7.17 -3.10
N TRP A 71 16.58 -6.58 -4.16
CA TRP A 71 16.15 -5.17 -4.15
C TRP A 71 14.91 -4.92 -3.29
N GLN A 72 14.23 -5.98 -2.82
CA GLN A 72 13.12 -5.88 -1.88
C GLN A 72 13.45 -5.07 -0.62
N ARG A 73 14.65 -5.25 -0.07
CA ARG A 73 15.10 -4.48 1.10
C ARG A 73 15.39 -3.02 0.77
N ASP A 74 15.60 -2.74 -0.51
CA ASP A 74 15.93 -1.42 -1.03
C ASP A 74 14.75 -0.67 -1.62
N SER A 75 13.56 -1.28 -1.66
CA SER A 75 12.34 -0.65 -2.18
C SER A 75 11.10 -0.80 -1.30
N SER A 76 11.26 -1.34 -0.09
CA SER A 76 10.13 -1.50 0.82
C SER A 76 10.52 -1.29 2.27
N VAL A 77 9.51 -1.05 3.10
CA VAL A 77 9.66 -0.99 4.56
C VAL A 77 8.96 -2.21 5.13
N LEU A 78 9.57 -2.87 6.10
CA LEU A 78 8.95 -3.96 6.84
C LEU A 78 8.73 -3.53 8.29
N LEU A 79 7.47 -3.48 8.70
CA LEU A 79 7.06 -3.26 10.08
C LEU A 79 6.50 -4.57 10.63
N ASP A 80 6.77 -4.88 11.90
CA ASP A 80 6.17 -6.06 12.53
C ASP A 80 4.77 -5.70 13.05
N MET A 81 3.73 -6.34 12.49
CA MET A 81 2.35 -6.15 12.93
C MET A 81 2.15 -6.42 14.42
N ASN A 82 2.89 -7.38 15.00
CA ASN A 82 2.79 -7.69 16.42
C ASN A 82 3.30 -6.55 17.29
N GLN A 83 4.38 -5.88 16.86
CA GLN A 83 4.92 -4.71 17.58
C GLN A 83 3.98 -3.50 17.50
N ILE A 84 3.24 -3.36 16.41
CA ILE A 84 2.22 -2.32 16.28
C ILE A 84 1.02 -2.64 17.18
N ALA A 85 0.54 -3.87 17.15
CA ALA A 85 -0.58 -4.32 17.98
C ALA A 85 -0.27 -4.20 19.48
N SER A 86 0.97 -4.51 19.87
CA SER A 86 1.44 -4.35 21.26
C SER A 86 1.84 -2.93 21.63
N ARG A 87 1.64 -1.94 20.74
CA ARG A 87 2.00 -0.52 20.91
C ARG A 87 3.50 -0.26 21.17
N ASN A 88 4.36 -1.19 20.78
CA ASN A 88 5.81 -1.05 20.85
C ASN A 88 6.40 -0.32 19.63
N LEU A 89 5.65 -0.28 18.52
CA LEU A 89 6.02 0.40 17.28
C LEU A 89 4.90 1.34 16.84
N ASP A 90 5.24 2.60 16.59
CA ASP A 90 4.34 3.58 15.96
C ASP A 90 4.68 3.66 14.46
N PRO A 91 3.78 3.21 13.56
CA PRO A 91 4.01 3.23 12.12
C PRO A 91 4.24 4.64 11.58
N ILE A 92 3.47 5.63 12.06
CA ILE A 92 3.52 6.99 11.54
C ILE A 92 4.86 7.63 11.89
N ARG A 93 5.26 7.52 13.16
CA ARG A 93 6.57 8.02 13.61
C ARG A 93 7.72 7.31 12.90
N THR A 94 7.61 5.99 12.72
CA THR A 94 8.65 5.19 12.06
C THR A 94 8.85 5.60 10.61
N LEU A 95 7.75 5.76 9.86
CA LEU A 95 7.81 6.17 8.45
C LEU A 95 8.26 7.63 8.29
N ALA A 96 7.81 8.53 9.17
CA ALA A 96 8.23 9.94 9.16
C ALA A 96 9.72 10.13 9.49
N ALA A 97 10.34 9.19 10.21
CA ALA A 97 11.75 9.21 10.53
C ALA A 97 12.66 8.77 9.37
N ILE A 98 12.11 8.21 8.29
CA ILE A 98 12.91 7.77 7.14
C ILE A 98 13.44 9.01 6.39
N PRO A 99 14.78 9.14 6.21
CA PRO A 99 15.35 10.28 5.51
C PRO A 99 14.87 10.37 4.06
N ALA A 100 14.64 11.59 3.58
CA ALA A 100 14.19 11.83 2.19
C ALA A 100 15.15 11.26 1.14
N SER A 101 16.45 11.15 1.45
CA SER A 101 17.44 10.47 0.59
C SER A 101 17.16 8.98 0.44
N ARG A 102 16.78 8.31 1.54
CA ARG A 102 16.39 6.89 1.51
C ARG A 102 15.05 6.70 0.81
N VAL A 103 14.08 7.60 1.02
CA VAL A 103 12.82 7.60 0.27
C VAL A 103 13.07 7.66 -1.23
N ARG A 104 13.86 8.63 -1.70
CA ARG A 104 14.21 8.74 -3.14
C ARG A 104 14.91 7.50 -3.68
N HIS A 105 15.78 6.87 -2.88
CA HIS A 105 16.43 5.63 -3.28
C HIS A 105 15.43 4.47 -3.41
N MET A 106 14.42 4.40 -2.55
CA MET A 106 13.39 3.34 -2.62
C MET A 106 12.39 3.54 -3.78
N GLN A 107 12.29 4.76 -4.33
CA GLN A 107 11.40 5.10 -5.45
C GLN A 107 12.11 5.15 -6.82
N ALA A 108 13.43 4.91 -6.85
CA ALA A 108 14.25 4.91 -8.06
C ALA A 108 14.22 3.54 -8.75
#